data_AF-A0A978V8X1-F1
#
_entry.id   AF-A0A978V8X1-F1
#
_cell.length_a   1.000
_cell.length_b   1.000
_cell.length_c   1.000
_cell.angle_alpha   90.00
_cell.angle_beta   90.00
_cell.angle_gamma   90.00
#
_symmetry.space_group_name_H-M   'P 1'
#
loop_
_entity.id
_entity.type
_entity.pdbx_description
1 polymer ?
#
loop_
_entity_poly.entity_id
_entity_poly.type
_entity_poly.pdbx_seq_one_letter_code
_entity_poly.pdbx_strand_id
1 'polypeptide(L)'
;MKPHAVCIPFPAQGHINPMLKLAKLLHQKGFHITFVNTEFNHRRLLRSRGSDSLNGLPTFRFETIPDGLPPSDADATQDVPSLSVATTNYCLAPFRELLHKLNDAASSGGVPPVTCIVSDSIMSFTLDASKELGIPNVLFWTSSPCSFVGFIYYRYLMEKDIIPLKDESYLTNGYLDMVLDWIPGLEGIRLKNMPSFLQTTNPDDIMFNFALREVDRARGGSAVILNTFDDLEKEIIKSLSTHLPPIYTLGPLHLLLKNQIQNKALNGMEVDGNAKRDEIERTVRELMLGEKGKEMRKKATELKKMAEEATGSPTGSSRLNFEKVINQVLLSQNIN
;
A
#
# COMPACT_ATOMS: atom_id res chain seq x y z
N MET A 1 2.93 -23.76 15.40
CA MET A 1 2.28 -23.93 14.08
C MET A 1 2.87 -22.89 13.12
N LYS A 2 2.99 -23.15 11.82
CA LYS A 2 3.55 -22.16 10.87
C LYS A 2 2.54 -21.01 10.71
N PRO A 3 2.91 -19.73 10.90
CA PRO A 3 1.97 -18.63 10.75
C PRO A 3 1.56 -18.47 9.28
N HIS A 4 0.30 -18.11 9.03
CA HIS A 4 -0.27 -17.96 7.70
C HIS A 4 -0.80 -16.54 7.52
N ALA A 5 -0.14 -15.78 6.63
CA ALA A 5 -0.55 -14.45 6.24
C ALA A 5 -1.32 -14.48 4.92
N VAL A 6 -2.51 -13.88 4.92
CA VAL A 6 -3.27 -13.59 3.71
C VAL A 6 -2.95 -12.15 3.29
N CYS A 7 -2.28 -12.00 2.14
CA CYS A 7 -1.86 -10.71 1.60
C CYS A 7 -2.81 -10.28 0.48
N ILE A 8 -3.47 -9.13 0.61
CA ILE A 8 -4.46 -8.66 -0.36
C ILE A 8 -4.22 -7.19 -0.77
N PRO A 9 -3.66 -6.93 -1.96
CA PRO A 9 -3.47 -5.58 -2.49
C PRO A 9 -4.77 -4.98 -3.03
N PHE A 10 -4.82 -3.66 -3.18
CA PHE A 10 -5.79 -3.04 -4.10
C PHE A 10 -5.47 -3.47 -5.55
N PRO A 11 -6.47 -3.73 -6.41
CA PRO A 11 -6.30 -4.31 -7.75
C PRO A 11 -5.68 -3.38 -8.82
N ALA A 12 -4.70 -2.55 -8.44
CA ALA A 12 -3.91 -1.73 -9.34
C ALA A 12 -2.41 -2.07 -9.21
N GLN A 13 -1.65 -1.96 -10.32
CA GLN A 13 -0.23 -2.37 -10.37
C GLN A 13 0.65 -1.67 -9.32
N GLY A 14 0.39 -0.38 -9.05
CA GLY A 14 1.09 0.39 -8.03
C GLY A 14 0.92 -0.16 -6.61
N HIS A 15 -0.08 -1.01 -6.38
CA HIS A 15 -0.40 -1.62 -5.08
C HIS A 15 0.01 -3.10 -5.03
N ILE A 16 -0.26 -3.84 -6.11
CA ILE A 16 0.09 -5.27 -6.24
C ILE A 16 1.60 -5.47 -6.07
N ASN A 17 2.42 -4.64 -6.72
CA ASN A 17 3.87 -4.83 -6.76
C ASN A 17 4.56 -4.60 -5.40
N PRO A 18 4.25 -3.52 -4.66
CA PRO A 18 4.75 -3.37 -3.28
C PRO A 18 4.24 -4.46 -2.34
N MET A 19 2.94 -4.83 -2.42
CA MET A 19 2.38 -5.88 -1.57
C MET A 19 3.07 -7.22 -1.83
N LEU A 20 3.40 -7.54 -3.09
CA LEU A 20 4.12 -8.76 -3.42
C LEU A 20 5.54 -8.77 -2.85
N LYS A 21 6.22 -7.63 -2.81
CA LYS A 21 7.54 -7.51 -2.14
C LYS A 21 7.41 -7.75 -0.63
N LEU A 22 6.39 -7.18 0.01
CA LEU A 22 6.12 -7.40 1.43
C LEU A 22 5.77 -8.87 1.72
N ALA A 23 4.95 -9.50 0.88
CA ALA A 23 4.61 -10.91 0.98
C ALA A 23 5.86 -11.82 0.87
N LYS A 24 6.80 -11.49 -0.04
CA LYS A 24 8.09 -12.20 -0.14
C LYS A 24 8.95 -12.03 1.11
N LEU A 25 8.99 -10.84 1.70
CA LEU A 25 9.68 -10.60 2.98
C LEU A 25 9.09 -11.46 4.11
N LEU A 26 7.76 -11.52 4.22
CA LEU A 26 7.07 -12.35 5.22
C LEU A 26 7.33 -13.85 4.99
N HIS A 27 7.31 -14.31 3.73
CA HIS A 27 7.64 -15.70 3.38
C HIS A 27 9.03 -16.11 3.89
N GLN A 28 10.02 -15.22 3.78
CA GLN A 28 11.38 -15.46 4.29
C GLN A 28 11.46 -15.55 5.79
N LYS A 29 10.52 -14.93 6.49
CA LYS A 29 10.35 -15.02 7.94
C LYS A 29 9.56 -16.26 8.37
N GLY A 30 9.32 -17.18 7.43
CA GLY A 30 8.70 -18.46 7.71
C GLY A 30 7.18 -18.43 7.68
N PHE A 31 6.55 -17.40 7.11
CA PHE A 31 5.11 -17.39 6.91
C PHE A 31 4.71 -18.33 5.75
N HIS A 32 3.56 -18.99 5.88
CA HIS A 32 2.79 -19.45 4.74
C HIS A 32 2.07 -18.23 4.16
N ILE A 33 2.20 -18.00 2.86
CA ILE A 33 1.59 -16.86 2.19
C ILE A 33 0.46 -17.33 1.29
N THR A 34 -0.71 -16.72 1.45
CA THR A 34 -1.74 -16.69 0.42
C THR A 34 -1.82 -15.27 -0.13
N PHE A 35 -1.41 -15.07 -1.38
CA PHE A 35 -1.50 -13.79 -2.07
C PHE A 35 -2.80 -13.75 -2.89
N VAL A 36 -3.69 -12.82 -2.56
CA VAL A 36 -5.02 -12.75 -3.16
C VAL A 36 -5.01 -11.76 -4.31
N ASN A 37 -5.31 -12.24 -5.51
CA ASN A 37 -5.59 -11.39 -6.68
C ASN A 37 -7.10 -11.27 -6.87
N THR A 38 -7.54 -10.23 -7.57
CA THR A 38 -8.85 -10.31 -8.25
C THR A 38 -8.75 -11.29 -9.41
N GLU A 39 -9.82 -11.98 -9.77
CA GLU A 39 -9.86 -12.85 -10.96
C GLU A 39 -9.41 -12.14 -12.25
N PHE A 40 -9.76 -10.87 -12.44
CA PHE A 40 -9.29 -10.06 -13.56
C PHE A 40 -7.76 -9.94 -13.59
N ASN A 41 -7.15 -9.43 -12.50
CA ASN A 41 -5.69 -9.30 -12.40
C ASN A 41 -4.97 -10.65 -12.51
N HIS A 42 -5.52 -11.72 -11.93
CA HIS A 42 -4.95 -13.06 -12.03
C HIS A 42 -4.89 -13.53 -13.48
N ARG A 43 -6.01 -13.44 -14.22
CA ARG A 43 -6.05 -13.78 -15.67
C ARG A 43 -5.10 -12.91 -16.48
N ARG A 44 -5.02 -11.61 -16.21
CA ARG A 44 -4.08 -10.69 -16.90
C ARG A 44 -2.62 -11.08 -16.68
N LEU A 45 -2.25 -11.49 -15.46
CA LEU A 45 -0.90 -11.96 -15.14
C LEU A 45 -0.56 -13.27 -15.86
N LEU A 46 -1.48 -14.24 -15.89
CA LEU A 46 -1.27 -15.50 -16.62
C LEU A 46 -1.10 -15.26 -18.13
N ARG A 47 -1.87 -14.34 -18.73
CA ARG A 47 -1.72 -13.99 -20.16
C ARG A 47 -0.39 -13.33 -20.47
N SER A 48 0.04 -12.40 -19.62
CA SER A 48 1.27 -11.63 -19.86
C SER A 48 2.55 -12.43 -19.56
N ARG A 49 2.50 -13.43 -18.66
CA ARG A 49 3.69 -14.12 -18.15
C ARG A 49 3.68 -15.65 -18.34
N GLY A 50 2.60 -16.20 -18.88
CA GLY A 50 2.42 -17.64 -19.08
C GLY A 50 1.65 -18.33 -17.95
N SER A 51 1.13 -19.52 -18.25
CA SER A 51 0.27 -20.32 -17.36
C SER A 51 0.94 -20.67 -16.02
N ASP A 52 2.26 -20.80 -16.01
CA ASP A 52 3.00 -21.24 -14.82
C ASP A 52 3.44 -20.07 -13.91
N SER A 53 3.19 -18.84 -14.32
CA SER A 53 3.68 -17.63 -13.61
C SER A 53 3.11 -17.47 -12.19
N LEU A 54 1.98 -18.11 -11.90
CA LEU A 54 1.30 -18.09 -10.61
C LEU A 54 1.25 -19.47 -9.93
N ASN A 55 2.04 -20.45 -10.40
CA ASN A 55 2.15 -21.77 -9.76
C ASN A 55 2.75 -21.70 -8.33
N GLY A 56 3.29 -20.54 -7.94
CA GLY A 56 3.70 -20.26 -6.58
C GLY A 56 4.79 -21.21 -6.06
N LEU A 57 4.87 -21.33 -4.74
CA LEU A 57 5.64 -22.33 -4.01
C LEU A 57 4.68 -23.08 -3.08
N PRO A 58 5.05 -24.27 -2.54
CA PRO A 58 4.18 -25.00 -1.60
C PRO A 58 3.66 -24.16 -0.42
N THR A 59 4.42 -23.13 -0.04
CA THR A 59 4.13 -22.20 1.07
C THR A 59 3.96 -20.74 0.64
N PHE A 60 3.82 -20.49 -0.66
CA PHE A 60 3.49 -19.20 -1.25
C PHE A 60 2.49 -19.44 -2.38
N ARG A 61 1.20 -19.30 -2.10
CA ARG A 61 0.11 -19.62 -3.03
C ARG A 61 -0.57 -18.36 -3.51
N PHE A 62 -1.09 -18.40 -4.73
CA PHE A 62 -1.97 -17.36 -5.25
C PHE A 62 -3.40 -17.88 -5.23
N GLU A 63 -4.31 -17.08 -4.69
CA GLU A 63 -5.76 -17.35 -4.73
C GLU A 63 -6.46 -16.16 -5.38
N THR A 64 -7.74 -16.34 -5.72
CA THR A 64 -8.53 -15.30 -6.38
C THR A 64 -9.83 -15.03 -5.66
N ILE A 65 -10.30 -13.78 -5.75
CA ILE A 65 -11.67 -13.40 -5.46
C ILE A 65 -12.25 -12.62 -6.65
N PRO A 66 -13.56 -12.69 -6.92
CA PRO A 66 -14.22 -11.76 -7.83
C PRO A 66 -14.20 -10.33 -7.25
N ASP A 67 -14.07 -9.33 -8.13
CA ASP A 67 -14.11 -7.91 -7.76
C ASP A 67 -15.51 -7.28 -7.87
N GLY A 68 -16.46 -8.00 -8.46
CA GLY A 68 -17.83 -7.53 -8.69
C GLY A 68 -18.01 -6.66 -9.95
N LEU A 69 -16.95 -6.46 -10.76
CA LEU A 69 -17.05 -5.74 -12.02
C LEU A 69 -17.37 -6.69 -13.19
N PRO A 70 -17.96 -6.19 -14.29
CA PRO A 70 -18.18 -6.98 -15.48
C PRO A 70 -16.86 -7.59 -16.02
N PRO A 71 -16.90 -8.81 -16.59
CA PRO A 71 -15.73 -9.40 -17.21
C PRO A 71 -15.11 -8.49 -18.27
N SER A 72 -13.79 -8.36 -18.23
CA SER A 72 -13.02 -7.61 -19.21
C SER A 72 -11.72 -8.35 -19.52
N ASP A 73 -11.25 -8.18 -20.75
CA ASP A 73 -9.98 -8.72 -21.22
C ASP A 73 -8.94 -7.64 -21.53
N ALA A 74 -9.22 -6.37 -21.19
CA ALA A 74 -8.28 -5.28 -21.39
C ALA A 74 -6.92 -5.54 -20.71
N ASP A 75 -5.83 -5.27 -21.41
CA ASP A 75 -4.47 -5.34 -20.85
C ASP A 75 -4.07 -4.03 -20.16
N ALA A 76 -4.95 -3.56 -19.27
CA ALA A 76 -4.78 -2.32 -18.53
C ALA A 76 -5.38 -2.47 -17.12
N THR A 77 -5.07 -1.54 -16.23
CA THR A 77 -5.79 -1.42 -14.95
C THR A 77 -7.26 -1.09 -15.24
N GLN A 78 -8.19 -1.74 -14.53
CA GLN A 78 -9.61 -1.38 -14.59
C GLN A 78 -9.82 0.06 -14.10
N ASP A 79 -10.96 0.64 -14.47
CA ASP A 79 -11.32 1.99 -14.03
C ASP A 79 -11.29 2.12 -12.49
N VAL A 80 -10.51 3.08 -12.00
CA VAL A 80 -10.20 3.21 -10.55
C VAL A 80 -11.43 3.60 -9.72
N PRO A 81 -12.27 4.58 -10.14
CA PRO A 81 -13.54 4.83 -9.46
C PRO A 81 -14.43 3.59 -9.39
N SER A 82 -14.59 2.86 -10.50
CA SER A 82 -15.38 1.63 -10.54
C SER A 82 -14.83 0.56 -9.60
N LEU A 83 -13.51 0.37 -9.58
CA LEU A 83 -12.84 -0.53 -8.62
C LEU A 83 -13.10 -0.11 -7.18
N SER A 84 -13.02 1.18 -6.86
CA SER A 84 -13.21 1.71 -5.51
C SER A 84 -14.61 1.42 -4.96
N VAL A 85 -15.63 1.57 -5.81
CA VAL A 85 -17.02 1.19 -5.50
C VAL A 85 -17.14 -0.32 -5.36
N ALA A 86 -16.56 -1.07 -6.30
CA ALA A 86 -16.75 -2.51 -6.39
C ALA A 86 -16.07 -3.26 -5.22
N THR A 87 -14.82 -2.89 -4.88
CA THR A 87 -14.12 -3.49 -3.73
C THR A 87 -14.81 -3.18 -2.41
N THR A 88 -15.42 -2.00 -2.30
CA THR A 88 -16.21 -1.58 -1.13
C THR A 88 -17.45 -2.44 -0.94
N ASN A 89 -18.18 -2.74 -2.02
CA ASN A 89 -19.51 -3.34 -1.94
C ASN A 89 -19.52 -4.86 -2.14
N TYR A 90 -18.56 -5.42 -2.87
CA TYR A 90 -18.63 -6.81 -3.34
C TYR A 90 -17.51 -7.71 -2.84
N CYS A 91 -16.33 -7.19 -2.46
CA CYS A 91 -15.20 -8.05 -2.12
C CYS A 91 -15.30 -8.73 -0.75
N LEU A 92 -16.13 -8.25 0.18
CA LEU A 92 -16.19 -8.79 1.53
C LEU A 92 -16.71 -10.24 1.58
N ALA A 93 -17.84 -10.52 0.93
CA ALA A 93 -18.42 -11.86 0.89
C ALA A 93 -17.47 -12.92 0.30
N PRO A 94 -16.92 -12.76 -0.93
CA PRO A 94 -15.99 -13.74 -1.49
C PRO A 94 -14.68 -13.84 -0.70
N PHE A 95 -14.23 -12.75 -0.06
CA PHE A 95 -13.06 -12.82 0.80
C PHE A 95 -13.32 -13.65 2.06
N ARG A 96 -14.50 -13.55 2.69
CA ARG A 96 -14.89 -14.43 3.79
C ARG A 96 -14.92 -15.89 3.34
N GLU A 97 -15.53 -16.18 2.20
CA GLU A 97 -15.57 -17.54 1.63
C GLU A 97 -14.16 -18.11 1.41
N LEU A 98 -13.24 -17.30 0.89
CA LEU A 98 -11.84 -17.68 0.74
C LEU A 98 -11.19 -18.00 2.10
N LEU A 99 -11.38 -17.15 3.11
CA LEU A 99 -10.83 -17.40 4.45
C LEU A 99 -11.38 -18.68 5.08
N HIS A 100 -12.68 -18.96 4.92
CA HIS A 100 -13.29 -20.22 5.36
C HIS A 100 -12.67 -21.42 4.64
N LYS A 101 -12.58 -21.38 3.30
CA LYS A 101 -11.93 -22.43 2.49
C LYS A 101 -10.51 -22.72 2.96
N LEU A 102 -9.72 -21.67 3.26
CA LEU A 102 -8.34 -21.84 3.74
C LEU A 102 -8.28 -22.50 5.12
N ASN A 103 -9.18 -22.14 6.04
CA ASN A 103 -9.25 -22.73 7.37
C ASN A 103 -9.81 -24.17 7.37
N ASP A 104 -10.74 -24.49 6.47
CA ASP A 104 -11.23 -25.86 6.27
C ASP A 104 -10.13 -26.76 5.70
N ALA A 105 -9.36 -26.26 4.73
CA ALA A 105 -8.18 -26.94 4.21
C ALA A 105 -7.10 -27.14 5.29
N ALA A 106 -7.05 -26.28 6.31
CA ALA A 106 -6.16 -26.47 7.45
C ALA A 106 -6.58 -27.62 8.36
N SER A 107 -7.88 -27.81 8.56
CA SER A 107 -8.42 -28.92 9.35
C SER A 107 -8.12 -30.29 8.75
N SER A 108 -7.92 -30.34 7.43
CA SER A 108 -7.50 -31.54 6.68
C SER A 108 -5.99 -31.66 6.48
N GLY A 109 -5.18 -30.75 7.05
CA GLY A 109 -3.71 -30.77 6.97
C GLY A 109 -3.12 -30.24 5.66
N GLY A 110 -3.91 -29.63 4.78
CA GLY A 110 -3.47 -29.15 3.46
C GLY A 110 -2.70 -27.82 3.49
N VAL A 111 -2.96 -26.97 4.50
CA VAL A 111 -2.29 -25.68 4.78
C VAL A 111 -2.35 -25.37 6.28
N PRO A 112 -1.57 -24.41 6.82
CA PRO A 112 -1.82 -23.89 8.16
C PRO A 112 -3.08 -22.99 8.20
N PRO A 113 -3.79 -22.89 9.34
CA PRO A 113 -4.93 -21.98 9.48
C PRO A 113 -4.47 -20.53 9.37
N VAL A 114 -5.34 -19.64 8.88
CA VAL A 114 -5.04 -18.22 8.72
C VAL A 114 -4.82 -17.59 10.09
N THR A 115 -3.67 -16.95 10.30
CA THR A 115 -3.31 -16.32 11.57
C THR A 115 -3.26 -14.79 11.51
N CYS A 116 -3.15 -14.22 10.31
CA CYS A 116 -3.15 -12.77 10.14
C CYS A 116 -3.50 -12.35 8.70
N ILE A 117 -3.92 -11.10 8.55
CA ILE A 117 -4.18 -10.45 7.27
C ILE A 117 -3.20 -9.29 7.11
N VAL A 118 -2.63 -9.15 5.91
CA VAL A 118 -1.89 -7.97 5.49
C VAL A 118 -2.61 -7.40 4.27
N SER A 119 -3.36 -6.34 4.47
CA SER A 119 -4.23 -5.77 3.45
C SER A 119 -3.74 -4.41 3.01
N ASP A 120 -4.02 -4.04 1.77
CA ASP A 120 -3.88 -2.65 1.35
C ASP A 120 -4.78 -1.75 2.20
N SER A 121 -4.31 -0.58 2.59
CA SER A 121 -5.09 0.34 3.43
C SER A 121 -6.41 0.77 2.80
N ILE A 122 -6.53 0.73 1.46
CA ILE A 122 -7.79 1.03 0.73
C ILE A 122 -8.61 -0.22 0.38
N MET A 123 -8.26 -1.37 0.96
CA MET A 123 -9.04 -2.63 0.93
C MET A 123 -9.64 -2.88 2.31
N SER A 124 -10.22 -1.84 2.91
CA SER A 124 -10.59 -1.85 4.33
C SER A 124 -11.74 -2.80 4.68
N PHE A 125 -12.46 -3.40 3.72
CA PHE A 125 -13.43 -4.47 3.99
C PHE A 125 -12.80 -5.66 4.72
N THR A 126 -11.49 -5.86 4.54
CA THR A 126 -10.72 -6.93 5.21
C THR A 126 -10.72 -6.78 6.73
N LEU A 127 -10.92 -5.56 7.26
CA LEU A 127 -11.03 -5.30 8.70
C LEU A 127 -12.23 -6.04 9.31
N ASP A 128 -13.36 -6.07 8.60
CA ASP A 128 -14.57 -6.73 9.08
C ASP A 128 -14.34 -8.26 9.14
N ALA A 129 -13.74 -8.83 8.09
CA ALA A 129 -13.37 -10.25 8.05
C ALA A 129 -12.33 -10.63 9.13
N SER A 130 -11.31 -9.79 9.38
CA SER A 130 -10.34 -10.06 10.44
C SER A 130 -10.95 -10.03 11.84
N LYS A 131 -11.92 -9.12 12.06
CA LYS A 131 -12.62 -8.99 13.34
C LYS A 131 -13.46 -10.23 13.64
N GLU A 132 -14.12 -10.78 12.62
CA GLU A 132 -14.91 -12.03 12.74
C GLU A 132 -14.05 -13.23 13.11
N LEU A 133 -12.83 -13.30 12.56
CA LEU A 133 -11.88 -14.36 12.86
C LEU A 133 -11.05 -14.11 14.13
N GLY A 134 -11.12 -12.92 14.71
CA GLY A 134 -10.31 -12.54 15.87
C GLY A 134 -8.80 -12.49 15.59
N ILE A 135 -8.37 -12.25 14.35
CA ILE A 135 -6.96 -12.23 13.93
C ILE A 135 -6.48 -10.80 13.62
N PRO A 136 -5.18 -10.49 13.74
CA PRO A 136 -4.65 -9.18 13.39
C PRO A 136 -4.77 -8.89 11.89
N ASN A 137 -5.08 -7.63 11.57
CA ASN A 137 -5.04 -7.08 10.21
C ASN A 137 -4.10 -5.88 10.16
N VAL A 138 -2.96 -6.04 9.51
CA VAL A 138 -1.98 -4.98 9.30
C VAL A 138 -2.25 -4.32 7.96
N LEU A 139 -2.51 -3.03 7.99
CA LEU A 139 -2.77 -2.24 6.79
C LEU A 139 -1.46 -1.79 6.17
N PHE A 140 -1.34 -1.88 4.86
CA PHE A 140 -0.18 -1.44 4.11
C PHE A 140 -0.56 -0.25 3.22
N TRP A 141 -0.02 0.92 3.54
CA TRP A 141 -0.14 2.11 2.69
C TRP A 141 0.96 2.08 1.63
N THR A 142 0.54 1.90 0.38
CA THR A 142 1.44 1.71 -0.77
C THR A 142 1.94 3.02 -1.38
N SER A 143 1.24 4.13 -1.11
CA SER A 143 1.61 5.48 -1.54
C SER A 143 2.59 6.13 -0.55
N SER A 144 2.96 7.39 -0.78
CA SER A 144 3.84 8.14 0.12
C SER A 144 3.15 8.47 1.46
N PRO A 145 3.86 8.45 2.59
CA PRO A 145 3.34 8.89 3.88
C PRO A 145 2.84 10.34 3.89
N CYS A 146 3.51 11.24 3.17
CA CYS A 146 3.04 12.63 3.05
C CYS A 146 1.66 12.74 2.39
N SER A 147 1.35 11.88 1.39
CA SER A 147 0.01 11.84 0.80
C SER A 147 -1.04 11.35 1.80
N PHE A 148 -0.66 10.45 2.70
CA PHE A 148 -1.56 9.94 3.74
C PHE A 148 -1.92 11.02 4.76
N VAL A 149 -0.95 11.86 5.17
CA VAL A 149 -1.25 13.05 5.99
C VAL A 149 -2.25 13.93 5.24
N GLY A 150 -2.03 14.15 3.94
CA GLY A 150 -2.96 14.89 3.09
C GLY A 150 -4.40 14.37 3.17
N PHE A 151 -4.58 13.05 3.08
CA PHE A 151 -5.90 12.41 3.17
C PHE A 151 -6.50 12.43 4.59
N ILE A 152 -5.69 12.25 5.65
CA ILE A 152 -6.14 12.36 7.05
C ILE A 152 -6.74 13.73 7.33
N TYR A 153 -6.16 14.78 6.73
CA TYR A 153 -6.60 16.14 6.95
C TYR A 153 -7.83 16.56 6.15
N TYR A 154 -8.41 15.68 5.32
CA TYR A 154 -9.65 15.98 4.59
C TYR A 154 -10.78 16.41 5.52
N ARG A 155 -11.02 15.69 6.63
CA ARG A 155 -12.07 16.06 7.59
C ARG A 155 -11.85 17.45 8.20
N TYR A 156 -10.60 17.80 8.54
CA TYR A 156 -10.28 19.13 9.07
C TYR A 156 -10.44 20.24 8.01
N LEU A 157 -10.15 19.94 6.74
CA LEU A 157 -10.42 20.86 5.64
C LEU A 157 -11.92 21.07 5.42
N MET A 158 -12.73 20.02 5.59
CA MET A 158 -14.20 20.11 5.54
C MET A 158 -14.76 20.91 6.71
N GLU A 159 -14.29 20.67 7.94
CA GLU A 159 -14.69 21.43 9.15
C GLU A 159 -14.36 22.93 9.05
N LYS A 160 -13.40 23.30 8.20
CA LYS A 160 -13.02 24.69 7.92
C LYS A 160 -13.72 25.29 6.70
N ASP A 161 -14.68 24.58 6.10
CA ASP A 161 -15.36 24.96 4.85
C ASP A 161 -14.39 25.24 3.70
N ILE A 162 -13.22 24.58 3.68
CA ILE A 162 -12.20 24.72 2.62
C ILE A 162 -12.55 23.82 1.43
N ILE A 163 -13.06 22.62 1.72
CA ILE A 163 -13.50 21.60 0.75
C ILE A 163 -14.88 21.03 1.14
N PRO A 164 -15.67 20.49 0.18
CA PRO A 164 -15.46 20.55 -1.26
C PRO A 164 -15.47 21.99 -1.80
N LEU A 165 -14.98 22.17 -3.03
CA LEU A 165 -14.96 23.49 -3.66
C LEU A 165 -16.39 23.98 -3.90
N LYS A 166 -16.65 25.27 -3.69
CA LYS A 166 -18.00 25.82 -3.82
C LYS A 166 -18.50 25.79 -5.27
N ASP A 167 -17.60 26.09 -6.22
CA ASP A 167 -17.87 26.09 -7.65
C ASP A 167 -16.56 26.00 -8.44
N GLU A 168 -16.66 25.81 -9.75
CA GLU A 168 -15.51 25.60 -10.65
C GLU A 168 -14.56 26.80 -10.72
N SER A 169 -14.99 28.02 -10.37
CA SER A 169 -14.11 29.19 -10.38
C SER A 169 -12.91 29.02 -9.44
N TYR A 170 -13.06 28.21 -8.38
CA TYR A 170 -12.02 27.93 -7.39
C TYR A 170 -10.81 27.20 -8.01
N LEU A 171 -11.00 26.51 -9.14
CA LEU A 171 -9.93 25.83 -9.86
C LEU A 171 -8.98 26.81 -10.59
N THR A 172 -9.43 28.05 -10.85
CA THR A 172 -8.68 29.01 -11.70
C THR A 172 -8.46 30.37 -11.04
N ASN A 173 -9.21 30.71 -10.00
CA ASN A 173 -9.16 32.03 -9.34
C ASN A 173 -8.03 32.20 -8.31
N GLY A 174 -7.11 31.23 -8.22
CA GLY A 174 -6.02 31.23 -7.24
C GLY A 174 -6.38 30.68 -5.86
N TYR A 175 -7.63 30.25 -5.61
CA TYR A 175 -8.03 29.67 -4.33
C TYR A 175 -7.17 28.46 -3.93
N LEU A 176 -6.79 27.61 -4.89
CA LEU A 176 -5.93 26.46 -4.64
C LEU A 176 -4.47 26.83 -4.26
N ASP A 177 -4.07 28.11 -4.32
CA ASP A 177 -2.79 28.59 -3.80
C ASP A 177 -2.81 28.86 -2.29
N MET A 178 -3.95 28.70 -1.62
CA MET A 178 -4.08 28.77 -0.16
C MET A 178 -3.01 27.90 0.52
N VAL A 179 -2.24 28.53 1.42
CA VAL A 179 -1.18 27.88 2.19
C VAL A 179 -1.77 27.28 3.47
N LEU A 180 -1.43 26.03 3.75
CA LEU A 180 -1.91 25.24 4.90
C LEU A 180 -0.79 25.06 5.92
N ASP A 181 -0.40 26.14 6.60
CA ASP A 181 0.73 26.15 7.57
C ASP A 181 0.45 25.41 8.89
N TRP A 182 -0.77 24.90 9.07
CA TRP A 182 -1.24 24.30 10.31
C TRP A 182 -1.32 22.76 10.26
N ILE A 183 -0.94 22.13 9.13
CA ILE A 183 -0.90 20.67 8.99
C ILE A 183 0.49 20.17 9.43
N PRO A 184 0.61 19.43 10.54
CA PRO A 184 1.89 18.93 11.03
C PRO A 184 2.61 18.05 10.01
N GLY A 185 3.85 18.42 9.69
CA GLY A 185 4.71 17.77 8.71
C GLY A 185 4.46 18.20 7.25
N LEU A 186 3.45 19.02 6.99
CA LEU A 186 3.15 19.60 5.67
C LEU A 186 3.05 21.14 5.75
N GLU A 187 3.78 21.77 6.67
CA GLU A 187 3.78 23.23 6.82
C GLU A 187 4.19 23.90 5.49
N GLY A 188 3.48 24.94 5.09
CA GLY A 188 3.70 25.63 3.82
C GLY A 188 3.12 24.92 2.58
N ILE A 189 2.47 23.76 2.71
CA ILE A 189 1.83 23.11 1.57
C ILE A 189 0.68 23.98 1.03
N ARG A 190 0.55 24.02 -0.30
CA ARG A 190 -0.60 24.67 -0.95
C ARG A 190 -1.72 23.68 -1.16
N LEU A 191 -2.97 24.14 -1.12
CA LEU A 191 -4.14 23.29 -1.35
C LEU A 191 -4.07 22.51 -2.68
N LYS A 192 -3.53 23.12 -3.75
CA LYS A 192 -3.31 22.44 -5.06
C LYS A 192 -2.34 21.26 -5.01
N ASN A 193 -1.46 21.20 -4.00
CA ASN A 193 -0.46 20.16 -3.84
C ASN A 193 -0.93 19.02 -2.92
N MET A 194 -2.12 19.15 -2.31
CA MET A 194 -2.78 18.08 -1.57
C MET A 194 -3.34 17.03 -2.55
N PRO A 195 -3.70 15.81 -2.09
CA PRO A 195 -4.20 14.78 -2.99
C PRO A 195 -5.44 15.26 -3.78
N SER A 196 -5.42 15.09 -5.10
CA SER A 196 -6.32 15.78 -6.03
C SER A 196 -7.80 15.45 -5.89
N PHE A 197 -8.16 14.36 -5.20
CA PHE A 197 -9.56 13.99 -4.96
C PHE A 197 -10.33 15.03 -4.16
N LEU A 198 -9.65 15.94 -3.44
CA LEU A 198 -10.29 17.07 -2.77
C LEU A 198 -10.70 18.21 -3.71
N GLN A 199 -10.17 18.23 -4.95
CA GLN A 199 -10.40 19.30 -5.92
C GLN A 199 -11.70 19.03 -6.70
N THR A 200 -12.79 18.81 -5.97
CA THR A 200 -14.11 18.51 -6.52
C THR A 200 -15.14 19.51 -6.00
N THR A 201 -16.13 19.83 -6.85
CA THR A 201 -17.34 20.58 -6.48
C THR A 201 -18.51 19.63 -6.16
N ASN A 202 -18.37 18.35 -6.49
CA ASN A 202 -19.41 17.35 -6.29
C ASN A 202 -19.24 16.69 -4.90
N PRO A 203 -20.17 16.90 -3.95
CA PRO A 203 -20.10 16.23 -2.65
C PRO A 203 -20.26 14.71 -2.75
N ASP A 204 -20.88 14.20 -3.82
CA ASP A 204 -21.06 12.77 -4.10
C ASP A 204 -19.93 12.20 -4.98
N ASP A 205 -18.81 12.91 -5.12
CA ASP A 205 -17.67 12.40 -5.87
C ASP A 205 -17.17 11.06 -5.30
N ILE A 206 -17.02 10.07 -6.18
CA ILE A 206 -16.69 8.70 -5.80
C ILE A 206 -15.33 8.64 -5.12
N MET A 207 -14.31 9.31 -5.68
CA MET A 207 -12.95 9.22 -5.18
C MET A 207 -12.77 10.02 -3.89
N PHE A 208 -13.45 11.16 -3.79
CA PHE A 208 -13.50 11.94 -2.56
C PHE A 208 -14.08 11.14 -1.39
N ASN A 209 -15.28 10.58 -1.58
CA ASN A 209 -15.98 9.81 -0.54
C ASN A 209 -15.26 8.50 -0.22
N PHE A 210 -14.69 7.83 -1.22
CA PHE A 210 -13.87 6.64 -1.02
C PHE A 210 -12.65 6.97 -0.17
N ALA A 211 -11.88 8.02 -0.51
CA ALA A 211 -10.71 8.43 0.26
C ALA A 211 -11.06 8.75 1.73
N LEU A 212 -12.14 9.51 1.98
CA LEU A 212 -12.63 9.79 3.33
C LEU A 212 -12.93 8.50 4.11
N ARG A 213 -13.68 7.58 3.50
CA ARG A 213 -14.03 6.29 4.12
C ARG A 213 -12.79 5.48 4.47
N GLU A 214 -11.85 5.31 3.55
CA GLU A 214 -10.69 4.45 3.77
C GLU A 214 -9.75 5.04 4.83
N VAL A 215 -9.58 6.37 4.86
CA VAL A 215 -8.82 7.06 5.93
C VAL A 215 -9.42 6.79 7.30
N ASP A 216 -10.75 6.88 7.43
CA ASP A 216 -11.42 6.64 8.70
C ASP A 216 -11.30 5.18 9.13
N ARG A 217 -11.46 4.26 8.18
CA ARG A 217 -11.33 2.82 8.44
C ARG A 217 -9.89 2.42 8.76
N ALA A 218 -8.88 3.15 8.29
CA ALA A 218 -7.48 2.84 8.59
C ALA A 218 -7.17 2.82 10.10
N ARG A 219 -7.99 3.50 10.92
CA ARG A 219 -7.91 3.47 12.39
C ARG A 219 -8.22 2.10 13.00
N GLY A 220 -8.93 1.24 12.26
CA GLY A 220 -9.33 -0.10 12.70
C GLY A 220 -8.26 -1.17 12.50
N GLY A 221 -7.15 -0.87 11.83
CA GLY A 221 -6.04 -1.80 11.66
C GLY A 221 -5.32 -2.10 12.97
N SER A 222 -4.71 -3.29 13.07
CA SER A 222 -3.83 -3.64 14.20
C SER A 222 -2.52 -2.86 14.16
N ALA A 223 -2.07 -2.47 12.97
CA ALA A 223 -0.93 -1.61 12.70
C ALA A 223 -1.00 -1.08 11.27
N VAL A 224 -0.19 -0.06 10.96
CA VAL A 224 0.01 0.46 9.60
C VAL A 224 1.48 0.30 9.20
N ILE A 225 1.71 -0.29 8.03
CA ILE A 225 3.02 -0.34 7.37
C ILE A 225 3.10 0.80 6.35
N LEU A 226 4.24 1.49 6.34
CA LEU A 226 4.58 2.52 5.36
C LEU A 226 5.84 2.11 4.59
N ASN A 227 5.87 2.28 3.27
CA ASN A 227 7.08 2.06 2.45
C ASN A 227 8.03 3.27 2.50
N THR A 228 8.50 3.60 3.71
CA THR A 228 9.48 4.67 4.00
C THR A 228 10.45 4.21 5.09
N PHE A 229 11.33 5.07 5.58
CA PHE A 229 12.15 4.82 6.77
C PHE A 229 12.18 6.04 7.69
N ASP A 230 12.38 5.80 8.99
CA ASP A 230 12.23 6.81 10.06
C ASP A 230 12.96 8.14 9.77
N ASP A 231 14.23 8.08 9.36
CA ASP A 231 15.04 9.29 9.14
C ASP A 231 14.62 10.11 7.92
N LEU A 232 13.86 9.53 6.98
CA LEU A 232 13.38 10.23 5.79
C LEU A 232 12.19 11.14 6.10
N GLU A 233 11.26 10.64 6.91
CA GLU A 233 9.91 11.21 7.06
C GLU A 233 9.49 11.33 8.53
N LYS A 234 10.45 11.58 9.43
CA LYS A 234 10.22 11.62 10.89
C LYS A 234 9.01 12.45 11.33
N GLU A 235 8.90 13.69 10.86
CA GLU A 235 7.79 14.58 11.24
C GLU A 235 6.45 14.14 10.61
N ILE A 236 6.48 13.58 9.40
CA ILE A 236 5.30 12.98 8.75
C ILE A 236 4.83 11.76 9.54
N ILE A 237 5.73 10.86 9.93
CA ILE A 237 5.41 9.67 10.73
C ILE A 237 4.84 10.07 12.09
N LYS A 238 5.41 11.10 12.73
CA LYS A 238 4.91 11.66 13.97
C LYS A 238 3.51 12.27 13.82
N SER A 239 3.23 12.94 12.70
CA SER A 239 1.89 13.45 12.40
C SER A 239 0.88 12.31 12.26
N LEU A 240 1.20 11.31 11.43
CA LEU A 240 0.36 10.13 11.22
C LEU A 240 0.08 9.34 12.52
N SER A 241 1.07 9.19 13.41
CA SER A 241 0.94 8.39 14.63
C SER A 241 -0.05 8.97 15.64
N THR A 242 -0.45 10.24 15.50
CA THR A 242 -1.52 10.85 16.32
C THR A 242 -2.93 10.43 15.89
N HIS A 243 -3.08 9.85 14.70
CA HIS A 243 -4.37 9.54 14.09
C HIS A 243 -4.57 8.04 13.79
N LEU A 244 -3.49 7.27 13.71
CA LEU A 244 -3.47 5.88 13.26
C LEU A 244 -2.99 4.93 14.36
N PRO A 245 -3.29 3.62 14.25
CA PRO A 245 -2.65 2.58 15.07
C PRO A 245 -1.12 2.57 14.88
N PRO A 246 -0.36 1.76 15.66
CA PRO A 246 1.09 1.74 15.58
C PRO A 246 1.64 1.64 14.15
N ILE A 247 2.57 2.54 13.83
CA ILE A 247 3.16 2.70 12.50
C ILE A 247 4.52 2.01 12.44
N TYR A 248 4.76 1.25 11.37
CA TYR A 248 6.04 0.60 11.08
C TYR A 248 6.53 0.97 9.68
N THR A 249 7.71 1.58 9.59
CA THR A 249 8.30 1.98 8.32
C THR A 249 9.14 0.83 7.76
N LEU A 250 8.78 0.26 6.60
CA LEU A 250 9.45 -0.91 5.99
C LEU A 250 10.07 -0.59 4.61
N GLY A 251 10.62 0.60 4.47
CA GLY A 251 11.06 1.14 3.18
C GLY A 251 12.58 1.39 3.09
N PRO A 252 13.08 1.57 1.86
CA PRO A 252 12.40 1.21 0.62
C PRO A 252 12.36 -0.32 0.45
N LEU A 253 11.17 -0.88 0.21
CA LEU A 253 10.92 -2.33 0.19
C LEU A 253 11.82 -3.10 -0.77
N HIS A 254 12.21 -2.51 -1.90
CA HIS A 254 13.08 -3.18 -2.86
C HIS A 254 14.51 -3.39 -2.32
N LEU A 255 15.06 -2.45 -1.55
CA LEU A 255 16.36 -2.63 -0.90
C LEU A 255 16.25 -3.58 0.29
N LEU A 256 15.20 -3.43 1.11
CA LEU A 256 14.96 -4.32 2.24
C LEU A 256 14.85 -5.78 1.78
N LEU A 257 14.08 -6.02 0.72
CA LEU A 257 13.96 -7.34 0.10
C LEU A 257 15.31 -7.82 -0.44
N LYS A 258 16.04 -7.01 -1.21
CA LYS A 258 17.37 -7.37 -1.73
C LYS A 258 18.34 -7.78 -0.61
N ASN A 259 18.31 -7.09 0.52
CA ASN A 259 19.19 -7.36 1.66
C ASN A 259 18.76 -8.58 2.48
N GLN A 260 17.52 -9.05 2.35
CA GLN A 260 16.99 -10.21 3.09
C GLN A 260 16.84 -11.48 2.23
N ILE A 261 16.75 -11.37 0.89
CA ILE A 261 16.69 -12.54 0.01
C ILE A 261 18.01 -13.30 0.00
N GLN A 262 18.01 -14.47 0.65
CA GLN A 262 19.00 -15.53 0.40
C GLN A 262 18.53 -16.56 -0.65
N ASN A 263 17.22 -16.65 -0.93
CA ASN A 263 16.63 -17.66 -1.81
C ASN A 263 16.30 -17.13 -3.22
N LYS A 264 17.03 -17.59 -4.23
CA LYS A 264 16.90 -17.17 -5.64
C LYS A 264 15.54 -17.50 -6.29
N ALA A 265 14.77 -18.45 -5.75
CA ALA A 265 13.49 -18.87 -6.35
C ALA A 265 12.40 -17.77 -6.33
N LEU A 266 12.50 -16.78 -5.43
CA LEU A 266 11.52 -15.69 -5.30
C LEU A 266 11.72 -14.56 -6.34
N ASN A 267 12.87 -14.54 -7.03
CA ASN A 267 13.19 -13.48 -8.01
C ASN A 267 12.38 -13.60 -9.30
N GLY A 268 11.84 -14.79 -9.62
CA GLY A 268 11.02 -14.99 -10.83
C GLY A 268 9.65 -14.30 -10.80
N MET A 269 9.19 -13.83 -9.65
CA MET A 269 7.84 -13.25 -9.48
C MET A 269 7.82 -11.71 -9.55
N GLU A 270 8.75 -11.05 -10.22
CA GLU A 270 8.69 -9.58 -10.43
C GLU A 270 7.73 -9.22 -11.58
N VAL A 271 6.96 -8.13 -11.43
CA VAL A 271 6.09 -7.62 -12.50
C VAL A 271 6.69 -6.30 -12.96
N ASP A 272 7.24 -6.30 -14.17
CA ASP A 272 7.86 -5.11 -14.75
C ASP A 272 6.82 -4.01 -14.99
N GLY A 273 7.20 -2.77 -14.67
CA GLY A 273 6.41 -1.58 -14.95
C GLY A 273 6.79 -1.01 -16.32
N ASN A 274 5.80 -0.84 -17.19
CA ASN A 274 5.98 -0.11 -18.45
C ASN A 274 5.98 1.41 -18.20
N ALA A 275 7.03 2.09 -18.64
CA ALA A 275 7.06 3.55 -18.77
C ALA A 275 7.22 3.91 -20.26
N LYS A 276 6.29 4.69 -20.81
CA LYS A 276 6.43 5.28 -22.15
C LYS A 276 7.24 6.58 -22.05
N ARG A 277 8.19 6.72 -22.97
CA ARG A 277 8.95 7.95 -23.23
C ARG A 277 8.09 8.89 -24.07
N ASP A 278 8.07 10.17 -23.71
CA ASP A 278 8.37 11.29 -24.61
C ASP A 278 8.04 12.63 -23.93
N GLU A 279 8.89 13.03 -22.97
CA GLU A 279 9.13 14.44 -22.58
C GLU A 279 10.44 14.57 -21.77
N ILE A 280 11.46 13.77 -22.13
CA ILE A 280 12.58 13.44 -21.24
C ILE A 280 13.85 14.25 -21.57
N GLU A 281 14.04 14.71 -22.81
CA GLU A 281 15.36 15.14 -23.28
C GLU A 281 15.86 16.47 -22.68
N ARG A 282 14.98 17.47 -22.52
CA ARG A 282 15.37 18.78 -21.95
C ARG A 282 15.65 18.68 -20.44
N THR A 283 14.78 17.98 -19.72
CA THR A 283 14.92 17.71 -18.28
C THR A 283 16.14 16.83 -17.99
N VAL A 284 16.44 15.85 -18.85
CA VAL A 284 17.63 15.00 -18.71
C VAL A 284 18.93 15.80 -18.91
N ARG A 285 19.00 16.74 -19.87
CA ARG A 285 20.22 17.57 -20.04
C ARG A 285 20.48 18.49 -18.84
N GLU A 286 19.45 19.14 -18.29
CA GLU A 286 19.58 19.98 -17.09
C GLU A 286 19.95 19.15 -15.84
N LEU A 287 19.35 17.96 -15.71
CA LEU A 287 19.64 17.02 -14.62
C LEU A 287 21.00 16.34 -14.76
N MET A 288 21.58 16.27 -15.97
CA MET A 288 22.92 15.73 -16.22
C MET A 288 24.03 16.77 -16.10
N LEU A 289 23.86 18.01 -16.60
CA LEU A 289 24.98 18.97 -16.76
C LEU A 289 24.86 20.28 -15.96
N GLY A 290 23.68 20.62 -15.42
CA GLY A 290 23.47 21.86 -14.66
C GLY A 290 23.91 21.79 -13.19
N GLU A 291 24.17 22.94 -12.57
CA GLU A 291 24.48 23.05 -11.13
C GLU A 291 23.33 22.51 -10.25
N LYS A 292 22.06 22.77 -10.63
CA LYS A 292 20.89 22.15 -10.00
C LYS A 292 20.94 20.63 -10.07
N GLY A 293 21.35 20.07 -11.22
CA GLY A 293 21.54 18.63 -11.40
C GLY A 293 22.64 18.06 -10.50
N LYS A 294 23.74 18.78 -10.29
CA LYS A 294 24.79 18.39 -9.33
C LYS A 294 24.25 18.33 -7.91
N GLU A 295 23.51 19.34 -7.47
CA GLU A 295 22.90 19.37 -6.14
C GLU A 295 21.90 18.22 -5.95
N MET A 296 21.02 17.99 -6.94
CA MET A 296 20.07 16.87 -6.92
C MET A 296 20.77 15.50 -6.82
N ARG A 297 21.88 15.30 -7.55
CA ARG A 297 22.67 14.05 -7.47
C ARG A 297 23.34 13.88 -6.12
N LYS A 298 23.85 14.96 -5.52
CA LYS A 298 24.41 14.92 -4.17
C LYS A 298 23.35 14.49 -3.16
N LYS A 299 22.18 15.14 -3.17
CA LYS A 299 21.03 14.77 -2.31
C LYS A 299 20.57 13.33 -2.55
N ALA A 300 20.46 12.90 -3.81
CA ALA A 300 20.09 11.52 -4.13
C ALA A 300 21.10 10.49 -3.61
N THR A 301 22.39 10.83 -3.62
CA THR A 301 23.46 9.97 -3.08
C THR A 301 23.37 9.86 -1.56
N GLU A 302 23.11 10.98 -0.88
CA GLU A 302 22.88 11.02 0.57
C GLU A 302 21.64 10.19 0.96
N LEU A 303 20.51 10.41 0.27
CA LEU A 303 19.28 9.64 0.48
C LEU A 303 19.47 8.14 0.22
N LYS A 304 20.23 7.78 -0.83
CA LYS A 304 20.57 6.39 -1.11
C LYS A 304 21.35 5.76 0.04
N LYS A 305 22.36 6.45 0.57
CA LYS A 305 23.16 5.96 1.71
C LYS A 305 22.28 5.74 2.95
N MET A 306 21.39 6.70 3.25
CA MET A 306 20.44 6.57 4.37
C MET A 306 19.52 5.36 4.19
N ALA A 307 19.00 5.15 2.98
CA ALA A 307 18.15 4.00 2.67
C ALA A 307 18.90 2.66 2.78
N GLU A 308 20.16 2.60 2.33
CA GLU A 308 21.04 1.45 2.49
C GLU A 308 21.32 1.15 3.97
N GLU A 309 21.53 2.17 4.79
CA GLU A 309 21.73 2.02 6.23
C GLU A 309 20.45 1.52 6.93
N ALA A 310 19.30 2.14 6.63
CA ALA A 310 18.00 1.77 7.21
C ALA A 310 17.59 0.32 6.90
N THR A 311 17.98 -0.20 5.74
CA THR A 311 17.57 -1.53 5.26
C THR A 311 18.64 -2.60 5.42
N GLY A 312 19.93 -2.25 5.41
CA GLY A 312 21.06 -3.19 5.43
C GLY A 312 21.71 -3.35 6.79
N SER A 313 21.74 -2.30 7.62
CA SER A 313 22.37 -2.36 8.95
C SER A 313 21.59 -3.25 9.91
N PRO A 314 22.24 -4.01 10.82
CA PRO A 314 21.58 -4.68 11.94
C PRO A 314 20.75 -3.73 12.83
N THR A 315 21.15 -2.45 12.89
CA THR A 315 20.45 -1.39 13.64
C THR A 315 19.58 -0.50 12.76
N GLY A 316 19.42 -0.84 11.47
CA GLY A 316 18.65 -0.05 10.52
C GLY A 316 17.16 -0.02 10.87
N SER A 317 16.55 1.17 10.83
CA SER A 317 15.16 1.39 11.25
C SER A 317 14.16 0.47 10.55
N SER A 318 14.25 0.33 9.22
CA SER A 318 13.33 -0.52 8.45
C SER A 318 13.46 -1.99 8.79
N ARG A 319 14.68 -2.47 9.04
CA ARG A 319 14.91 -3.84 9.49
C ARG A 319 14.34 -4.08 10.89
N LEU A 320 14.60 -3.17 11.83
CA LEU A 320 14.10 -3.28 13.19
C LEU A 320 12.57 -3.20 13.23
N ASN A 321 11.97 -2.27 12.49
CA ASN A 321 10.52 -2.15 12.38
C ASN A 321 9.89 -3.39 11.73
N PHE A 322 10.60 -4.07 10.83
CA PHE A 322 10.13 -5.35 10.28
C PHE A 322 10.07 -6.45 11.33
N GLU A 323 11.12 -6.61 12.15
CA GLU A 323 11.07 -7.59 13.24
C GLU A 323 10.00 -7.22 14.28
N LYS A 324 9.83 -5.93 14.58
CA LYS A 324 8.83 -5.48 15.55
C LYS A 324 7.41 -5.78 15.06
N VAL A 325 7.04 -5.43 13.82
CA VAL A 325 5.67 -5.69 13.34
C VAL A 325 5.36 -7.19 13.29
N ILE A 326 6.35 -8.04 12.99
CA ILE A 326 6.18 -9.49 13.04
C ILE A 326 5.92 -9.95 14.47
N ASN A 327 6.84 -9.64 15.38
CA ASN A 327 6.82 -10.22 16.73
C ASN A 327 5.74 -9.60 17.63
N GLN A 328 5.44 -8.31 17.45
CA GLN A 328 4.51 -7.57 18.30
C GLN A 328 3.08 -7.59 17.78
N VAL A 329 2.88 -7.76 16.47
CA VAL A 329 1.55 -7.63 15.84
C VAL A 329 1.16 -8.93 15.14
N LEU A 330 1.87 -9.33 14.10
CA LEU A 330 1.47 -10.47 13.25
C LEU A 330 1.49 -11.82 13.96
N LEU A 331 2.34 -11.98 14.99
CA LEU A 331 2.45 -13.20 15.79
C LEU A 331 1.79 -13.09 17.18
N SER A 332 1.15 -11.96 17.50
CA SER A 332 0.61 -11.68 18.84
C SER A 332 -0.41 -12.70 19.36
N GLN A 333 -1.16 -13.35 18.46
CA GLN A 333 -2.14 -14.39 18.78
C GLN A 333 -1.51 -15.78 19.08
N ASN A 334 -0.22 -15.99 18.79
CA ASN A 334 0.45 -17.28 18.99
C ASN A 334 1.12 -17.42 20.38
N ILE A 335 0.89 -16.47 21.30
CA ILE A 335 1.57 -16.39 22.60
C ILE A 335 0.68 -16.88 23.77
N ASN A 336 -0.57 -17.25 23.52
CA ASN A 336 -1.46 -17.79 24.57
C ASN A 336 -1.67 -19.30 24.46
#